data_AF-A0A7M4ASX0-F1
#
_entry.id   AF-A0A7M4ASX0-F1
#
_cell.length_a   1.000
_cell.length_b   1.000
_cell.length_c   1.000
_cell.angle_alpha   90.00
_cell.angle_beta   90.00
_cell.angle_gamma   90.00
#
_symmetry.space_group_name_H-M   'P 1'
#
loop_
_entity.id
_entity.type
_entity.pdbx_description
1 polymer ?
#
loop_
_entity_poly.entity_id
_entity_poly.type
_entity_poly.pdbx_seq_one_letter_code
_entity_poly.pdbx_strand_id
1 'polypeptide(L)'
;MVRPSFKERLTAMDQPDHATDASAIWTSIRPLLVLGRIVMVAFIIIVGEIFDDVRVASLSIGVWALVLGIPLFLLISAIITYVDRLVSGEEDPV
;
A
#
# COMPACT_ATOMS: atom_id res chain seq x y z
N MET A 1 -29.09 14.24 39.71
CA MET A 1 -27.93 13.73 38.95
C MET A 1 -28.14 12.26 38.63
N VAL A 2 -28.44 11.91 37.38
CA VAL A 2 -28.56 10.51 36.92
C VAL A 2 -27.14 10.04 36.60
N ARG A 3 -26.67 8.98 37.27
CA ARG A 3 -25.37 8.36 36.97
C ARG A 3 -25.44 7.77 35.56
N PRO A 4 -24.48 8.03 34.66
CA PRO A 4 -24.45 7.39 33.35
C PRO A 4 -24.43 5.87 33.56
N SER A 5 -25.30 5.17 32.83
CA SER A 5 -25.51 3.73 33.00
C SER A 5 -24.24 2.98 32.64
N PHE A 6 -23.96 1.86 33.30
CA PHE A 6 -22.79 1.02 33.03
C PHE A 6 -22.71 0.59 31.55
N LYS A 7 -23.87 0.49 30.88
CA LYS A 7 -23.99 0.26 29.44
C LYS A 7 -23.42 1.41 28.61
N GLU A 8 -23.63 2.65 29.01
CA GLU A 8 -23.17 3.86 28.32
C GLU A 8 -21.64 3.99 28.37
N ARG A 9 -21.03 3.58 29.49
CA ARG A 9 -19.56 3.50 29.63
C ARG A 9 -18.96 2.32 28.86
N LEU A 10 -19.68 1.20 28.78
CA LEU A 10 -19.29 0.05 27.95
C LEU A 10 -19.37 0.37 26.45
N THR A 11 -20.43 1.07 26.01
CA THR A 11 -20.58 1.53 24.62
C THR A 11 -19.55 2.61 24.26
N ALA A 12 -19.15 3.46 25.21
CA ALA A 12 -18.06 4.44 25.00
C ALA A 12 -16.65 3.83 25.01
N MET A 13 -16.47 2.64 25.61
CA MET A 13 -15.19 1.87 25.58
C MET A 13 -15.11 0.87 24.43
N ASP A 14 -16.24 0.54 23.80
CA ASP A 14 -16.34 -0.23 22.56
C ASP A 14 -16.19 0.67 21.32
N GLN A 15 -15.95 1.98 21.53
CA GLN A 15 -15.75 2.97 20.49
C GLN A 15 -14.30 2.86 19.95
N PRO A 16 -14.12 2.81 18.63
CA PRO A 16 -13.05 2.04 18.01
C PRO A 16 -11.75 2.84 17.92
N ASP A 17 -10.83 2.63 18.88
CA ASP A 17 -9.45 3.13 18.77
C ASP A 17 -8.67 2.45 17.61
N HIS A 18 -9.12 1.28 17.13
CA HIS A 18 -8.45 0.53 16.07
C HIS A 18 -8.48 1.22 14.68
N ALA A 19 -9.52 2.01 14.39
CA ALA A 19 -9.64 2.72 13.10
C ALA A 19 -8.61 3.86 12.99
N THR A 20 -8.33 4.54 14.10
CA THR A 20 -7.32 5.61 14.18
C THR A 20 -5.89 5.07 14.01
N ASP A 21 -5.60 3.91 14.60
CA ASP A 21 -4.27 3.30 14.48
C ASP A 21 -3.99 2.80 13.05
N ALA A 22 -4.97 2.18 12.41
CA ALA A 22 -4.85 1.67 11.04
C ALA A 22 -4.63 2.80 10.02
N SER A 23 -5.35 3.91 10.15
CA SER A 23 -5.21 5.07 9.27
C SER A 23 -3.87 5.79 9.45
N ALA A 24 -3.36 5.87 10.69
CA ALA A 24 -2.03 6.41 10.99
C ALA A 24 -0.91 5.56 10.38
N ILE A 25 -1.02 4.23 10.49
CA ILE A 25 -0.08 3.29 9.86
C ILE A 25 -0.14 3.44 8.33
N TRP A 26 -1.34 3.51 7.75
CA TRP A 26 -1.50 3.65 6.30
C TRP A 26 -0.91 4.95 5.76
N THR A 27 -1.12 6.06 6.46
CA THR A 27 -0.55 7.37 6.12
C THR A 27 0.98 7.33 6.07
N SER A 28 1.60 6.51 6.93
CA SER A 28 3.05 6.33 6.97
C SER A 28 3.57 5.41 5.84
N ILE A 29 2.83 4.35 5.51
CA ILE A 29 3.23 3.35 4.51
C ILE A 29 2.99 3.83 3.07
N ARG A 30 1.89 4.55 2.83
CA ARG A 30 1.52 5.08 1.51
C ARG A 30 2.68 5.78 0.79
N PRO A 31 3.39 6.77 1.38
CA PRO A 31 4.52 7.42 0.72
C PRO A 31 5.69 6.46 0.46
N LEU A 32 5.91 5.48 1.33
CA LEU A 32 6.95 4.45 1.13
C LEU A 32 6.64 3.56 -0.07
N LEU A 33 5.38 3.16 -0.26
CA LEU A 33 4.95 2.41 -1.44
C LEU A 33 5.06 3.24 -2.73
N VAL A 34 4.72 4.53 -2.66
CA VAL A 34 4.89 5.45 -3.80
C VAL A 34 6.36 5.60 -4.16
N LEU A 35 7.24 5.81 -3.17
CA LEU A 35 8.69 5.88 -3.37
C LEU A 35 9.24 4.56 -3.90
N GLY A 36 8.76 3.43 -3.40
CA GLY A 36 9.11 2.09 -3.86
C GLY A 36 8.88 1.92 -5.37
N ARG A 37 7.85 2.55 -5.95
CA ARG A 37 7.63 2.54 -7.41
C ARG A 37 8.74 3.26 -8.18
N ILE A 38 9.20 4.40 -7.68
CA ILE A 38 10.31 5.15 -8.29
C ILE A 38 11.59 4.32 -8.22
N VAL A 39 11.88 3.75 -7.05
CA VAL A 39 13.04 2.88 -6.84
C VAL A 39 12.99 1.64 -7.75
N MET A 40 11.82 1.03 -7.90
CA MET A 40 11.64 -0.14 -8.76
C MET A 40 11.92 0.20 -10.23
N VAL A 41 11.43 1.34 -10.73
CA VAL A 41 11.73 1.78 -12.11
C VAL A 41 13.22 2.03 -12.29
N ALA A 42 13.86 2.71 -11.34
CA ALA A 42 15.31 2.90 -11.37
C ALA A 42 16.05 1.55 -11.37
N PHE A 43 15.60 0.59 -10.58
CA PHE A 43 16.18 -0.75 -10.51
C PHE A 43 16.03 -1.52 -11.83
N ILE A 44 14.87 -1.43 -12.49
CA ILE A 44 14.65 -2.04 -13.81
C ILE A 44 15.64 -1.48 -14.84
N ILE A 45 15.88 -0.15 -14.82
CA ILE A 45 16.84 0.49 -15.72
C ILE A 45 18.26 -0.01 -15.42
N ILE A 46 18.67 0.01 -14.16
CA ILE A 46 20.02 -0.41 -13.74
C ILE A 46 20.28 -1.88 -14.09
N VAL A 47 19.33 -2.77 -13.78
CA VAL A 47 19.44 -4.21 -14.09
C VAL A 47 19.41 -4.43 -15.60
N GLY A 48 18.59 -3.69 -16.34
CA GLY A 48 18.56 -3.75 -17.79
C GLY A 48 19.90 -3.39 -18.41
N GLU A 49 20.53 -2.31 -17.92
CA GLU A 49 21.82 -1.82 -18.41
C GLU A 49 22.97 -2.78 -18.06
N ILE A 50 23.05 -3.21 -16.80
CA ILE A 50 24.16 -4.07 -16.33
C ILE A 50 24.14 -5.44 -17.02
N PHE A 51 22.95 -5.94 -17.34
CA PHE A 51 22.77 -7.28 -17.90
C PHE A 51 22.31 -7.26 -19.36
N ASP A 52 22.58 -6.19 -20.11
CA ASP A 52 22.12 -6.04 -21.50
C ASP A 52 22.65 -7.17 -22.40
N ASP A 53 23.88 -7.62 -22.16
CA ASP A 53 24.52 -8.71 -22.90
C ASP A 53 23.94 -10.10 -22.56
N VAL A 54 23.21 -10.23 -21.44
CA VAL A 54 22.65 -11.51 -21.00
C VAL A 54 21.23 -11.68 -21.51
N ARG A 55 21.01 -12.79 -22.22
CA ARG A 55 19.69 -13.15 -22.76
C ARG A 55 19.19 -14.44 -22.12
N VAL A 56 17.96 -14.41 -21.61
CA VAL A 56 17.25 -15.57 -21.07
C VAL A 56 16.02 -15.83 -21.95
N ALA A 57 15.88 -17.06 -22.44
CA ALA A 57 14.79 -17.44 -23.35
C ALA A 57 14.67 -16.49 -24.57
N SER A 58 15.81 -16.13 -25.16
CA SER A 58 15.97 -15.17 -26.28
C SER A 58 15.61 -13.70 -26.01
N LEU A 59 15.16 -13.37 -24.79
CA LEU A 59 14.84 -12.01 -24.35
C LEU A 59 15.97 -11.46 -23.47
N SER A 60 16.23 -10.16 -23.53
CA SER A 60 17.20 -9.53 -22.62
C SER A 60 16.67 -9.51 -21.18
N ILE A 61 17.58 -9.47 -20.21
CA ILE A 61 17.20 -9.35 -18.80
C ILE A 61 16.39 -8.06 -18.54
N GLY A 62 16.68 -6.97 -19.26
CA GLY A 62 15.88 -5.74 -19.20
C GLY A 62 14.42 -5.95 -19.61
N VAL A 63 14.16 -6.76 -20.66
CA VAL A 63 12.78 -7.09 -21.06
C VAL A 63 12.09 -7.93 -20.00
N TRP A 64 12.77 -8.91 -19.41
CA TRP A 64 12.21 -9.69 -18.29
C TRP A 64 11.89 -8.81 -17.07
N ALA A 65 12.73 -7.82 -16.78
CA ALA A 65 12.49 -6.85 -15.72
C ALA A 65 11.23 -6.01 -16.00
N LEU A 66 10.93 -5.69 -17.25
CA LEU A 66 9.67 -5.03 -17.63
C LEU A 66 8.46 -5.98 -17.52
N VAL A 67 8.61 -7.23 -18.00
CA VAL A 67 7.55 -8.26 -17.93
C VAL A 67 7.11 -8.50 -16.49
N LEU A 68 8.04 -8.48 -15.52
CA LEU A 68 7.73 -8.63 -14.10
C LEU A 68 7.39 -7.29 -13.42
N GLY A 69 8.09 -6.22 -13.79
CA GLY A 69 7.97 -4.91 -13.18
C GLY A 69 6.62 -4.22 -13.44
N ILE A 70 6.07 -4.35 -14.65
CA ILE A 70 4.78 -3.74 -14.99
C ILE A 70 3.64 -4.37 -14.17
N PRO A 71 3.46 -5.71 -14.12
CA PRO A 71 2.48 -6.33 -13.24
C PRO A 71 2.66 -5.95 -11.77
N LEU A 72 3.91 -5.88 -11.29
CA LEU A 72 4.19 -5.48 -9.91
C LEU A 72 3.83 -4.02 -9.64
N PHE A 73 4.08 -3.12 -10.59
CA PHE A 73 3.67 -1.71 -10.51
C PHE A 73 2.16 -1.57 -10.39
N LEU A 74 1.42 -2.32 -11.23
CA LEU A 74 -0.04 -2.34 -11.19
C LEU A 74 -0.55 -2.94 -9.89
N LEU A 75 0.07 -4.01 -9.40
CA LEU A 75 -0.28 -4.65 -8.14
C LEU A 75 -0.12 -3.68 -6.96
N ILE A 76 1.02 -3.00 -6.86
CA ILE A 76 1.25 -1.99 -5.81
C ILE A 76 0.22 -0.86 -5.92
N SER A 77 -0.06 -0.40 -7.14
CA SER A 77 -1.04 0.68 -7.37
C SER A 77 -2.46 0.25 -7.00
N ALA A 78 -2.83 -1.00 -7.28
CA ALA A 78 -4.10 -1.59 -6.91
C ALA A 78 -4.22 -1.76 -5.39
N ILE A 79 -3.15 -2.23 -4.72
CA ILE A 79 -3.09 -2.33 -3.25
C ILE A 79 -3.27 -0.96 -2.62
N ILE A 80 -2.53 0.06 -3.09
CA ILE A 80 -2.68 1.43 -2.59
C ILE A 80 -4.13 1.87 -2.73
N THR A 81 -4.72 1.74 -3.92
CA THR A 81 -6.10 2.17 -4.17
C THR A 81 -7.11 1.41 -3.32
N TYR A 82 -6.91 0.10 -3.13
CA TYR A 82 -7.81 -0.75 -2.35
C TYR A 82 -7.78 -0.38 -0.86
N VAL A 83 -6.59 -0.22 -0.29
CA VAL A 83 -6.44 0.12 1.13
C VAL A 83 -6.87 1.57 1.40
N ASP A 84 -6.58 2.50 0.48
CA ASP A 84 -7.06 3.89 0.57
C ASP A 84 -8.59 3.93 0.67
N ARG A 85 -9.29 3.13 -0.14
CA ARG A 85 -10.75 3.00 -0.07
C ARG A 85 -11.25 2.35 1.21
N LEU A 86 -10.53 1.36 1.73
CA LEU A 86 -10.91 0.69 2.97
C LEU A 86 -10.80 1.64 4.15
N VAL A 87 -9.69 2.37 4.26
CA VAL A 87 -9.42 3.33 5.34
C VAL A 87 -10.33 4.56 5.24
N SER A 88 -10.54 5.13 4.06
CA SER A 88 -11.45 6.28 3.89
C SER A 88 -12.93 5.92 4.07
N GLY A 89 -13.32 4.67 3.87
CA GLY A 89 -14.69 4.20 4.13
C GLY A 89 -15.06 4.14 5.61
N GLU A 90 -14.08 4.16 6.51
CA GLU A 90 -14.29 4.21 7.98
C GLU A 90 -14.51 5.63 8.50
N GLU A 91 -14.26 6.68 7.70
CA GLU A 91 -14.31 8.09 8.12
C GLU A 91 -15.64 8.82 7.82
N ASP A 92 -16.60 8.17 7.14
CA ASP A 92 -17.93 8.74 6.88
C ASP A 92 -19.00 8.18 7.84
N PRO A 93 -19.33 8.88 8.95
CA PRO A 93 -20.51 8.57 9.74
C PRO A 93 -21.75 9.15 9.04
N VAL A 94 -22.64 8.29 8.56
CA VAL A 94 -24.01 8.67 8.18
C VAL A 94 -24.91 8.72 9.42
#